data_AF-A0A4Q7P3H1-F1
#
_entry.id   AF-A0A4Q7P3H1-F1
#
_cell.length_a   1.000
_cell.length_b   1.000
_cell.length_c   1.000
_cell.angle_alpha   90.00
_cell.angle_beta   90.00
_cell.angle_gamma   90.00
#
_symmetry.space_group_name_H-M   'P 1'
#
loop_
_entity.id
_entity.type
_entity.pdbx_description
1 polymer ?
#
loop_
_entity_poly.entity_id
_entity_poly.type
_entity_poly.pdbx_seq_one_letter_code
_entity_poly.pdbx_strand_id
1 'polypeptide(L)'
;MMKTYSELIRIPTFEERYQYLRLSGKVAEETFGFRRWLNQEFYHSDEWLKFRNKIIIRDNGCDLALEGFEIFGSIIIHHINPITYEDILNRNPCVFDPDNVVSTKLSTHNAIHYGDKSPISHIPTERTKNDTCPWRR
;
A
#
# COMPACT_ATOMS: atom_id res chain seq x y z
N MET A 1 8.86 9.40 -14.37
CA MET A 1 8.67 10.27 -13.18
C MET A 1 8.59 9.33 -12.00
N MET A 2 9.38 9.56 -10.95
CA MET A 2 9.29 8.77 -9.72
C MET A 2 8.07 9.22 -8.94
N LYS A 3 7.28 8.27 -8.46
CA LYS A 3 6.07 8.54 -7.67
C LYS A 3 6.46 8.70 -6.20
N THR A 4 5.74 9.47 -5.40
CA THR A 4 6.04 9.66 -3.97
C THR A 4 4.81 9.61 -3.09
N TYR A 5 5.02 9.31 -1.81
CA TYR A 5 3.97 9.37 -0.79
C TYR A 5 3.44 10.79 -0.63
N SER A 6 4.33 11.79 -0.66
CA SER A 6 3.97 13.21 -0.55
C SER A 6 3.04 13.68 -1.66
N GLU A 7 3.17 13.14 -2.87
CA GLU A 7 2.22 13.36 -3.96
C GLU A 7 0.94 12.55 -3.74
N LEU A 8 1.05 11.27 -3.37
CA LEU A 8 -0.09 10.37 -3.14
C LEU A 8 -1.10 10.94 -2.15
N ILE A 9 -0.66 11.49 -1.01
CA ILE A 9 -1.57 11.99 0.03
C ILE A 9 -2.35 13.24 -0.37
N ARG A 10 -1.90 13.96 -1.40
CA ARG A 10 -2.61 15.13 -1.95
C ARG A 10 -3.80 14.71 -2.81
N ILE A 11 -3.88 13.44 -3.19
CA ILE A 11 -4.97 12.88 -3.98
C ILE A 11 -6.14 12.57 -3.04
N PRO A 12 -7.34 13.11 -3.29
CA PRO A 12 -8.44 13.09 -2.32
C PRO A 12 -9.18 11.75 -2.27
N THR A 13 -9.23 11.01 -3.38
CA THR A 13 -10.04 9.79 -3.45
C THR A 13 -9.20 8.52 -3.48
N PHE A 14 -9.78 7.42 -2.97
CA PHE A 14 -9.16 6.10 -2.99
C PHE A 14 -8.85 5.65 -4.41
N GLU A 15 -9.80 5.82 -5.32
CA GLU A 15 -9.67 5.39 -6.72
C GLU A 15 -8.52 6.13 -7.41
N GLU A 16 -8.40 7.44 -7.23
CA GLU A 16 -7.30 8.20 -7.82
C GLU A 16 -5.95 7.83 -7.20
N ARG A 17 -5.88 7.56 -5.89
CA ARG A 17 -4.66 7.04 -5.24
C ARG A 17 -4.25 5.69 -5.79
N TYR A 18 -5.23 4.80 -5.98
CA TYR A 18 -5.02 3.51 -6.62
C TYR A 18 -4.51 3.67 -8.05
N GLN A 19 -5.16 4.49 -8.89
CA GLN A 19 -4.71 4.73 -10.26
C GLN A 19 -3.32 5.37 -10.32
N TYR A 20 -3.00 6.24 -9.37
CA TYR A 20 -1.67 6.82 -9.24
C TYR A 20 -0.62 5.74 -8.99
N LEU A 21 -0.87 4.74 -8.14
CA LEU A 21 0.11 3.69 -7.83
C LEU A 21 0.16 2.57 -8.85
N ARG A 22 -0.96 2.25 -9.48
CA ARG A 22 -1.12 1.10 -10.37
C ARG A 22 -0.02 0.97 -11.41
N LEU A 23 0.50 -0.25 -11.55
CA LEU A 23 1.55 -0.58 -12.51
C LEU A 23 0.91 -1.10 -13.80
N SER A 24 0.78 -0.23 -14.79
CA SER A 24 0.28 -0.59 -16.12
C SER A 24 1.27 -1.50 -16.85
N GLY A 25 1.16 -2.82 -16.67
CA GLY A 25 1.75 -3.83 -17.57
C GLY A 25 3.24 -4.13 -17.42
N LYS A 26 3.99 -3.48 -16.52
CA LYS A 26 5.29 -3.98 -16.06
C LYS A 26 5.10 -4.76 -14.77
N VAL A 27 4.76 -6.05 -14.94
CA VAL A 27 4.98 -7.05 -13.89
C VAL A 27 6.45 -6.93 -13.51
N ALA A 28 6.74 -6.82 -12.21
CA ALA A 28 8.11 -6.84 -11.72
C ALA A 28 8.85 -7.99 -12.42
N GLU A 29 9.96 -7.67 -13.12
CA GLU A 29 10.81 -8.69 -13.74
C GLU A 29 11.01 -9.82 -12.73
N GLU A 30 10.89 -11.07 -13.20
CA GLU A 30 11.03 -12.30 -12.41
C GLU A 30 12.30 -12.24 -11.54
N THR A 31 12.19 -11.70 -10.33
CA THR A 31 13.34 -11.51 -9.43
C THR A 31 13.10 -12.16 -8.07
N PHE A 32 11.85 -12.50 -7.75
CA PHE A 32 11.48 -13.08 -6.45
C PHE A 32 11.63 -14.61 -6.36
N GLY A 33 11.81 -15.32 -7.48
CA GLY A 33 11.79 -16.79 -7.50
C GLY A 33 12.99 -17.46 -6.83
N PHE A 34 14.19 -16.86 -6.91
CA PHE A 34 15.43 -17.55 -6.57
C PHE A 34 16.02 -17.21 -5.18
N ARG A 35 15.47 -16.23 -4.45
CA ARG A 35 16.08 -15.71 -3.19
C ARG A 35 15.08 -15.47 -2.06
N ARG A 36 14.12 -16.38 -1.90
CA ARG A 36 13.07 -16.34 -0.86
C ARG A 36 13.62 -16.21 0.57
N TRP A 37 14.83 -16.72 0.84
CA TRP A 37 15.48 -16.64 2.14
C TRP A 37 15.83 -15.19 2.55
N LEU A 38 16.30 -14.35 1.62
CA LEU A 38 16.69 -12.97 1.95
C LEU A 38 15.44 -12.14 2.28
N ASN A 39 14.33 -12.35 1.57
CA ASN A 39 13.07 -11.71 1.92
C ASN A 39 12.62 -12.09 3.33
N GLN A 40 12.78 -13.37 3.70
CA GLN A 40 12.44 -13.83 5.04
C GLN A 40 13.35 -13.15 6.08
N GLU A 41 14.65 -13.05 5.87
CA GLU A 41 15.54 -12.39 6.82
C GLU A 41 15.26 -10.88 6.92
N PHE A 42 15.17 -10.20 5.78
CA PHE A 42 14.97 -8.75 5.73
C PHE A 42 13.63 -8.31 6.33
N TYR A 43 12.52 -8.91 5.89
CA TYR A 43 11.17 -8.50 6.34
C TYR A 43 10.85 -8.93 7.78
N HIS A 44 11.70 -9.74 8.41
CA HIS A 44 11.62 -10.07 9.83
C HIS A 44 12.72 -9.40 10.67
N SER A 45 13.58 -8.58 10.06
CA SER A 45 14.62 -7.84 10.77
C SER A 45 14.04 -6.74 11.68
N ASP A 46 14.69 -6.48 12.81
CA ASP A 46 14.28 -5.42 13.75
C ASP A 46 14.21 -4.04 13.07
N GLU A 47 15.10 -3.78 12.13
CA GLU A 47 15.19 -2.52 11.39
C GLU A 47 13.95 -2.31 10.53
N TRP A 48 13.57 -3.34 9.76
CA TRP A 48 12.34 -3.32 8.98
C TRP A 48 11.09 -3.24 9.86
N LEU A 49 11.02 -4.01 10.95
CA LEU A 49 9.86 -3.98 11.85
C LEU A 49 9.68 -2.60 12.50
N LYS A 50 10.77 -1.93 12.91
CA LYS A 50 10.73 -0.55 13.41
C LYS A 50 10.27 0.43 12.34
N PHE A 51 10.79 0.30 11.12
CA PHE A 51 10.36 1.13 9.98
C PHE A 51 8.88 0.92 9.69
N ARG A 52 8.44 -0.34 9.53
CA ARG A 52 7.04 -0.72 9.33
C ARG A 52 6.11 -0.09 10.36
N ASN A 53 6.45 -0.15 11.65
CA ASN A 53 5.61 0.44 12.70
C ASN A 53 5.48 1.96 12.55
N LYS A 54 6.56 2.67 12.17
CA LYS A 54 6.49 4.12 11.90
C LYS A 54 5.54 4.43 10.75
N ILE A 55 5.57 3.63 9.68
CA ILE A 55 4.71 3.82 8.51
C ILE A 55 3.24 3.55 8.84
N ILE A 56 2.95 2.49 9.59
CA ILE A 56 1.57 2.18 10.04
C ILE A 56 1.00 3.32 10.88
N ILE A 57 1.80 3.88 11.80
CA ILE A 57 1.38 5.02 12.63
C ILE A 57 1.13 6.25 11.77
N ARG A 58 2.04 6.56 10.83
CA ARG A 58 1.90 7.68 9.90
C ARG A 58 0.60 7.58 9.08
N ASP A 59 0.29 6.39 8.59
CA ASP A 59 -0.88 6.15 7.74
C ASP A 59 -2.16 5.89 8.55
N ASN A 60 -2.11 6.01 9.88
CA ASN A 60 -3.21 5.71 10.80
C ASN A 60 -3.80 4.30 10.63
N GLY A 61 -2.99 3.33 10.18
CA GLY A 61 -3.46 1.99 9.85
C GLY A 61 -4.47 1.92 8.69
N CYS A 62 -4.57 2.98 7.88
CA CYS A 62 -5.49 3.07 6.76
C CYS A 62 -4.85 2.60 5.44
N ASP A 63 -5.69 2.01 4.60
CA ASP A 63 -5.33 1.61 3.25
C ASP A 63 -5.09 2.85 2.38
N LEU A 64 -3.95 2.85 1.67
CA LEU A 64 -3.47 4.00 0.89
C LEU A 64 -3.38 5.30 1.71
N ALA A 65 -3.23 5.20 3.04
CA ALA A 65 -3.22 6.33 3.97
C ALA A 65 -4.46 7.25 3.87
N LEU A 66 -5.63 6.69 3.54
CA LEU A 66 -6.88 7.43 3.38
C LEU A 66 -7.81 7.17 4.56
N GLU A 67 -8.23 8.23 5.26
CA GLU A 67 -9.17 8.15 6.39
C GLU A 67 -10.50 7.49 5.97
N GLY A 68 -11.07 6.65 6.85
CA GLY A 68 -12.27 5.85 6.55
C GLY A 68 -12.01 4.56 5.78
N PHE A 69 -10.75 4.23 5.49
CA PHE A 69 -10.33 2.97 4.86
C PHE A 69 -9.43 2.16 5.80
N GLU A 70 -9.83 1.99 7.06
CA GLU A 70 -9.07 1.29 8.08
C GLU A 70 -8.81 -0.18 7.69
N ILE A 71 -7.60 -0.66 7.93
CA ILE A 71 -7.23 -2.05 7.66
C ILE A 71 -7.47 -2.88 8.92
N PHE A 72 -8.58 -3.63 8.94
CA PHE A 72 -8.86 -4.60 9.98
C PHE A 72 -8.14 -5.92 9.67
N GLY A 73 -6.84 -5.99 9.97
CA GLY A 73 -6.02 -7.20 9.78
C GLY A 73 -4.57 -6.91 9.45
N SER A 74 -3.98 -7.78 8.63
CA SER A 74 -2.57 -7.66 8.25
C SER A 74 -2.34 -6.46 7.33
N ILE A 75 -1.51 -5.52 7.81
CA ILE A 75 -1.05 -4.37 7.02
C ILE A 75 0.26 -4.73 6.30
N ILE A 76 0.27 -4.48 4.99
CA ILE A 76 1.43 -4.61 4.11
C ILE A 76 2.00 -3.22 3.85
N ILE A 77 3.31 -3.06 3.97
CA ILE A 77 3.99 -1.84 3.52
C ILE A 77 4.36 -2.04 2.07
N HIS A 78 3.73 -1.29 1.18
CA HIS A 78 3.96 -1.34 -0.26
C HIS A 78 4.98 -0.27 -0.65
N HIS A 79 6.05 -0.66 -1.36
CA HIS A 79 6.97 0.28 -1.98
C HIS A 79 6.35 0.89 -3.24
N ILE A 80 6.19 2.21 -3.27
CA ILE A 80 5.60 3.01 -4.34
C ILE A 80 6.41 2.87 -5.63
N ASN A 81 7.73 3.02 -5.53
CA ASN A 81 8.66 2.64 -6.58
C ASN A 81 9.31 1.30 -6.18
N PRO A 82 9.32 0.31 -7.09
CA PRO A 82 9.93 -0.99 -6.81
C PRO A 82 11.38 -0.86 -6.35
N ILE A 83 11.74 -1.63 -5.32
CA ILE A 83 13.13 -1.81 -4.89
C ILE A 83 13.69 -3.11 -5.47
N THR A 84 14.99 -3.10 -5.74
CA THR A 84 15.73 -4.25 -6.24
C THR A 84 16.35 -5.06 -5.10
N TYR A 85 16.87 -6.23 -5.44
CA TYR A 85 17.64 -7.05 -4.51
C TYR A 85 18.92 -6.34 -4.06
N GLU A 86 19.60 -5.68 -4.99
CA GLU A 86 20.81 -4.90 -4.76
C GLU A 86 20.53 -3.73 -3.81
N ASP A 87 19.33 -3.14 -3.86
CA ASP A 87 18.92 -2.10 -2.92
C ASP A 87 18.88 -2.64 -1.48
N ILE A 88 18.31 -3.83 -1.28
CA ILE A 88 18.23 -4.48 0.04
C ILE A 88 19.63 -4.84 0.55
N LEU A 89 20.46 -5.48 -0.29
CA LEU A 89 21.82 -5.87 0.09
C LEU A 89 22.69 -4.68 0.46
N ASN A 90 22.65 -3.63 -0.36
CA ASN A 90 23.48 -2.44 -0.17
C ASN A 90 22.86 -1.45 0.83
N ARG A 91 21.69 -1.78 1.40
CA ARG A 91 20.92 -0.91 2.30
C ARG A 91 20.70 0.47 1.69
N ASN A 92 20.32 0.50 0.41
CA ASN A 92 20.08 1.75 -0.29
C ASN A 92 18.96 2.53 0.41
N PRO A 93 19.05 3.88 0.47
CA PRO A 93 18.09 4.69 1.21
C PRO A 93 16.62 4.46 0.81
N CYS A 94 16.37 4.13 -0.46
CA CYS A 94 15.03 3.87 -1.00
C CYS A 94 14.28 2.71 -0.32
N VAL A 95 15.00 1.80 0.35
CA VAL A 95 14.43 0.65 1.09
C VAL A 95 13.68 1.11 2.34
N PHE A 96 14.22 2.13 3.02
CA PHE A 96 13.70 2.70 4.27
C PHE A 96 13.26 4.15 4.11
N ASP A 97 12.93 4.55 2.88
CA ASP A 97 12.45 5.89 2.58
C ASP A 97 10.94 5.98 2.86
N PRO A 98 10.50 6.79 3.85
CA PRO A 98 9.07 6.99 4.10
C PRO A 98 8.35 7.54 2.87
N ASP A 99 9.01 8.34 2.02
CA ASP A 99 8.39 8.93 0.84
C ASP A 99 8.21 7.92 -0.31
N ASN A 100 8.77 6.70 -0.17
CA ASN A 100 8.67 5.62 -1.14
C ASN A 100 7.75 4.47 -0.67
N VAL A 101 6.98 4.63 0.41
CA VAL A 101 6.13 3.54 0.92
C VAL A 101 4.76 4.01 1.40
N VAL A 102 3.78 3.11 1.36
CA VAL A 102 2.42 3.31 1.90
C VAL A 102 1.82 2.01 2.45
N SER A 103 0.99 2.13 3.48
CA SER A 103 0.23 1.03 4.06
C SER A 103 -0.87 0.58 3.09
N THR A 104 -0.97 -0.74 2.91
CA THR A 104 -1.98 -1.37 2.06
C THR A 104 -2.54 -2.61 2.72
N LYS A 105 -3.81 -2.94 2.46
CA LYS A 105 -4.30 -4.30 2.67
C LYS A 105 -3.90 -5.20 1.51
N LEU A 106 -3.95 -6.52 1.72
CA LEU A 106 -3.57 -7.51 0.72
C LEU A 106 -4.31 -7.35 -0.62
N SER A 107 -5.62 -7.07 -0.61
CA SER A 107 -6.39 -6.92 -1.85
C SER A 107 -5.94 -5.69 -2.65
N THR A 108 -5.66 -4.58 -1.98
CA THR A 108 -5.20 -3.33 -2.62
C THR A 108 -3.77 -3.48 -3.13
N HIS A 109 -2.88 -4.09 -2.35
CA HIS A 109 -1.53 -4.45 -2.80
C HIS A 109 -1.57 -5.28 -4.09
N ASN A 110 -2.39 -6.34 -4.10
CA ASN A 110 -2.52 -7.20 -5.27
C ASN A 110 -3.16 -6.47 -6.46
N ALA A 111 -4.13 -5.58 -6.22
CA ALA A 111 -4.72 -4.76 -7.28
C ALA A 111 -3.69 -3.81 -7.91
N ILE A 112 -2.78 -3.22 -7.13
CA ILE A 112 -1.72 -2.34 -7.68
C ILE A 112 -0.83 -3.10 -8.68
N HIS A 113 -0.53 -4.36 -8.40
CA HIS A 113 0.33 -5.21 -9.23
C HIS A 113 -0.40 -5.91 -10.39
N TYR A 114 -1.62 -6.39 -10.15
CA TYR A 114 -2.32 -7.34 -11.03
C TYR A 114 -3.72 -6.87 -11.43
N GLY A 115 -4.24 -5.81 -10.82
CA GLY A 115 -5.60 -5.33 -11.02
C GLY A 115 -5.81 -4.71 -12.40
N ASP A 116 -7.03 -4.88 -12.91
CA ASP A 116 -7.53 -4.18 -14.09
C ASP A 116 -8.12 -2.79 -13.70
N LYS A 117 -8.81 -2.12 -14.63
CA LYS A 117 -9.51 -0.84 -14.34
C LYS A 117 -10.83 -1.05 -13.59
N SER A 118 -11.17 -2.28 -13.20
CA SER A 118 -12.47 -2.56 -12.60
C SER A 118 -12.57 -1.86 -11.24
N PRO A 119 -13.73 -1.24 -10.93
CA PRO A 119 -13.89 -0.43 -9.73
C PRO A 119 -13.65 -1.27 -8.48
N ILE A 120 -12.77 -0.78 -7.62
CA ILE A 120 -12.51 -1.40 -6.32
C ILE A 120 -13.73 -1.14 -5.42
N SER A 121 -14.40 -2.20 -4.98
CA SER A 121 -15.65 -2.15 -4.20
C SER A 121 -15.45 -1.74 -2.74
N HIS A 122 -14.80 -0.60 -2.49
CA HIS A 122 -14.35 -0.23 -1.13
C HIS A 122 -14.82 1.13 -0.65
N ILE A 123 -15.61 1.90 -1.41
CA ILE A 123 -16.11 3.19 -0.91
C ILE A 123 -17.10 2.91 0.22
N PRO A 124 -16.81 3.31 1.48
CA PRO A 124 -17.79 3.28 2.55
C PRO A 124 -18.95 4.18 2.13
N THR A 125 -20.17 3.65 2.13
CA THR A 125 -21.34 4.46 1.76
C THR A 125 -21.55 5.55 2.82
N GLU A 126 -21.67 6.80 2.38
CA GLU A 126 -21.96 7.91 3.28
C GLU A 126 -23.25 7.62 4.05
N ARG A 127 -23.15 7.62 5.38
CA ARG A 127 -24.27 7.22 6.24
C ARG A 127 -25.31 8.33 6.24
N THR A 128 -26.58 7.96 6.02
CA THR A 128 -27.71 8.90 6.09
C THR A 128 -28.66 8.51 7.20
N LYS A 129 -29.45 9.48 7.70
CA LYS A 129 -30.41 9.20 8.77
C LYS A 129 -31.33 8.05 8.34
N ASN A 130 -31.43 7.02 9.18
CA ASN A 130 -32.23 5.80 8.97
C ASN A 130 -31.73 4.84 7.88
N ASP A 131 -30.51 4.98 7.36
CA ASP A 131 -29.98 4.09 6.31
C ASP A 131 -29.90 2.59 6.68
N THR A 132 -29.83 2.26 7.97
CA THR A 132 -29.90 0.87 8.48
C THR A 132 -31.28 0.47 8.99
N CYS A 133 -32.30 1.33 8.83
CA CYS A 133 -33.66 1.11 9.33
C CYS A 133 -34.68 1.17 8.17
N PRO A 134 -34.80 0.10 7.34
CA PRO A 134 -35.65 0.09 6.14
C PRO A 134 -37.15 0.40 6.39
N TRP A 135 -37.62 0.34 7.64
CA TRP A 135 -38.99 0.65 8.04
C TRP A 135 -39.21 2.09 8.55
N ARG A 136 -38.16 2.89 8.73
CA ARG A 136 -38.27 4.31 9.11
C ARG A 136 -38.03 5.18 7.88
N ARG A 137 -39.09 5.38 7.09
CA ARG A 137 -39.12 6.45 6.08
C ARG A 137 -39.15 7.82 6.76
#